data_AF-A0A7C1BZN9-F1
#
_entry.id   AF-A0A7C1BZN9-F1
#
_cell.length_a   1.000
_cell.length_b   1.000
_cell.length_c   1.000
_cell.angle_alpha   90.00
_cell.angle_beta   90.00
_cell.angle_gamma   90.00
#
_symmetry.space_group_name_H-M   'P 1'
#
loop_
_entity.id
_entity.type
_entity.pdbx_description
1 polymer ?
#
loop_
_entity_poly.entity_id
_entity_poly.type
_entity_poly.pdbx_seq_one_letter_code
_entity_poly.pdbx_strand_id
1 'polypeptide(L)'
;MYTSNLKRNDFFVVSVNNENQLLVRRPFSKKIEVVPGEFKVERNNLIYEVDKSFSSPYSLPDKIKFRGRWSLDKDHNLVFYISGEEKKNKRLILRTGILFPKRDSLLVQIKCKRSRGISKVYFIKLKGLWHSDKFNRIAFSVVREDFVDTLIFRGSWYLNKNQHIIYEYKKLKTKEKNTLVFKGFWNIISSNRLGYSFRAQDKSNFEFRAHIQTPTLYPTQNKIKYRVGIGWAKSYTERVIILYGTWKIKRSLGLVFEMNYGEGIIKRIKFTAVVKLDRGKKLKFTLKDKRGKPVGLEIIFRRESLSEKDFEYFLRLLKRKEGISIGAGVRTWF
;
A
#
# COMPACT_ATOMS: atom_id res chain seq x y z
N MET A 1 -2.37 -28.64 29.60
CA MET A 1 -1.68 -28.73 28.29
C MET A 1 -2.36 -29.81 27.47
N TYR A 2 -3.15 -29.46 26.45
CA TYR A 2 -3.67 -30.43 25.47
C TYR A 2 -3.25 -29.99 24.07
N THR A 3 -2.04 -30.39 23.68
CA THR A 3 -1.61 -30.40 22.29
C THR A 3 -2.22 -31.63 21.62
N SER A 4 -3.38 -31.48 20.99
CA SER A 4 -3.87 -32.49 20.04
C SER A 4 -2.99 -32.45 18.79
N ASN A 5 -1.98 -33.32 18.80
CA ASN A 5 -1.08 -33.59 17.69
C ASN A 5 -1.87 -34.15 16.51
N LEU A 6 -2.01 -33.35 15.46
CA LEU A 6 -2.45 -33.77 14.14
C LEU A 6 -1.42 -34.73 13.53
N LYS A 7 -1.55 -36.03 13.80
CA LYS A 7 -0.91 -37.14 13.02
C LYS A 7 -1.87 -37.77 12.00
N ARG A 8 -3.07 -37.21 11.77
CA ARG A 8 -4.10 -37.78 10.88
C ARG A 8 -4.30 -37.05 9.54
N ASN A 9 -3.61 -35.93 9.30
CA ASN A 9 -3.76 -35.16 8.06
C ASN A 9 -2.90 -35.68 6.89
N ASP A 10 -2.04 -36.68 7.11
CA ASP A 10 -1.13 -37.18 6.06
C ASP A 10 -1.82 -38.08 5.01
N PHE A 11 -3.14 -38.29 5.14
CA PHE A 11 -3.91 -39.22 4.32
C PHE A 11 -4.99 -38.55 3.47
N PHE A 12 -4.89 -37.27 3.10
CA PHE A 12 -5.86 -36.67 2.18
C PHE A 12 -5.23 -35.72 1.17
N VAL A 13 -5.63 -35.87 -0.08
CA VAL A 13 -5.41 -34.88 -1.13
C VAL A 13 -6.54 -33.88 -1.09
N VAL A 14 -6.19 -32.61 -0.87
CA VAL A 14 -7.16 -31.51 -0.76
C VAL A 14 -7.08 -30.56 -1.94
N SER A 15 -8.23 -30.01 -2.35
CA SER A 15 -8.34 -28.93 -3.32
C SER A 15 -9.60 -28.09 -3.07
N VAL A 16 -9.82 -27.05 -3.88
CA VAL A 16 -11.00 -26.17 -3.78
C VAL A 16 -11.70 -26.16 -5.12
N ASN A 17 -13.03 -26.34 -5.12
CA ASN A 17 -13.82 -26.28 -6.35
C ASN A 17 -14.17 -24.83 -6.76
N ASN A 18 -14.94 -24.67 -7.83
CA ASN A 18 -15.33 -23.34 -8.32
C ASN A 18 -16.34 -22.60 -7.43
N GLU A 19 -16.97 -23.29 -6.48
CA GLU A 19 -17.93 -22.76 -5.54
C GLU A 19 -17.30 -22.54 -4.14
N ASN A 20 -15.96 -22.52 -4.05
CA ASN A 20 -15.19 -22.37 -2.81
C ASN A 20 -15.44 -23.43 -1.73
N GLN A 21 -15.83 -24.64 -2.14
CA GLN A 21 -15.97 -25.78 -1.23
C GLN A 21 -14.68 -26.58 -1.18
N LEU A 22 -14.41 -27.17 0.00
CA LEU A 22 -13.27 -28.05 0.19
C LEU A 22 -13.56 -29.40 -0.48
N LEU A 23 -12.62 -29.85 -1.31
CA LEU A 23 -12.61 -31.17 -1.91
C LEU A 23 -11.56 -32.02 -1.18
N VAL A 24 -11.97 -33.22 -0.77
CA VAL A 24 -11.10 -34.18 -0.07
C VAL A 24 -11.11 -35.50 -0.82
N ARG A 25 -9.93 -36.13 -0.92
CA ARG A 25 -9.75 -37.44 -1.55
C ARG A 25 -8.73 -38.25 -0.76
N ARG A 26 -9.03 -39.52 -0.45
CA ARG A 26 -8.05 -40.46 0.14
C ARG A 26 -6.90 -40.74 -0.85
N PRO A 27 -5.66 -40.96 -0.38
CA PRO A 27 -4.58 -41.55 -1.16
C PRO A 27 -5.11 -42.78 -1.88
N PHE A 28 -4.76 -42.91 -3.17
CA PHE A 28 -5.13 -44.05 -4.02
C PHE A 28 -6.64 -44.21 -4.36
N SER A 29 -7.55 -43.43 -3.78
CA SER A 29 -8.96 -43.38 -4.21
C SER A 29 -9.16 -42.40 -5.36
N LYS A 30 -10.01 -42.73 -6.34
CA LYS A 30 -10.46 -41.78 -7.39
C LYS A 30 -11.65 -40.93 -6.92
N LYS A 31 -12.34 -41.33 -5.85
CA LYS A 31 -13.54 -40.64 -5.36
C LYS A 31 -13.16 -39.33 -4.66
N ILE A 32 -13.69 -38.22 -5.16
CA ILE A 32 -13.55 -36.89 -4.56
C ILE A 32 -14.84 -36.59 -3.80
N GLU A 33 -14.71 -36.15 -2.56
CA GLU A 33 -15.84 -35.74 -1.74
C GLU A 33 -15.81 -34.25 -1.49
N VAL A 34 -16.99 -33.64 -1.61
CA VAL A 34 -17.22 -32.25 -1.21
C VAL A 34 -17.50 -32.26 0.28
N VAL A 35 -16.67 -31.59 1.06
CA VAL A 35 -16.89 -31.41 2.49
C VAL A 35 -17.70 -30.11 2.67
N PRO A 36 -18.89 -30.14 3.29
CA PRO A 36 -19.62 -28.95 3.68
C PRO A 36 -18.92 -28.21 4.83
N GLY A 37 -18.86 -26.88 4.74
CA GLY A 37 -18.11 -26.06 5.69
C GLY A 37 -17.61 -24.76 5.07
N GLU A 38 -16.73 -24.07 5.80
CA GLU A 38 -16.27 -22.73 5.46
C GLU A 38 -14.77 -22.54 5.71
N PHE A 39 -14.10 -21.88 4.77
CA PHE A 39 -12.74 -21.40 4.98
C PHE A 39 -12.74 -20.19 5.90
N LYS A 40 -11.88 -20.21 6.91
CA LYS A 40 -11.70 -19.10 7.85
C LYS A 40 -10.22 -18.84 8.06
N VAL A 41 -9.94 -17.76 8.79
CA VAL A 41 -8.59 -17.37 9.16
C VAL A 41 -8.49 -17.15 10.65
N GLU A 42 -7.51 -17.80 11.27
CA GLU A 42 -7.15 -17.61 12.67
C GLU A 42 -5.68 -17.24 12.79
N ARG A 43 -5.41 -16.06 13.36
CA ARG A 43 -4.05 -15.50 13.45
C ARG A 43 -3.31 -15.54 12.10
N ASN A 44 -4.04 -15.19 11.03
CA ASN A 44 -3.56 -15.25 9.64
C ASN A 44 -3.23 -16.66 9.10
N ASN A 45 -3.58 -17.73 9.81
CA ASN A 45 -3.49 -19.10 9.31
C ASN A 45 -4.82 -19.53 8.67
N LEU A 46 -4.76 -20.23 7.54
CA LEU A 46 -5.94 -20.81 6.91
C LEU A 46 -6.45 -22.00 7.73
N ILE A 47 -7.75 -21.99 8.01
CA ILE A 47 -8.46 -23.12 8.58
C ILE A 47 -9.71 -23.42 7.74
N TYR A 48 -10.24 -24.62 7.89
CA TYR A 48 -11.57 -24.98 7.41
C TYR A 48 -12.39 -25.50 8.59
N GLU A 49 -13.56 -24.90 8.81
CA GLU A 49 -14.54 -25.42 9.76
C GLU A 49 -15.54 -26.28 9.02
N VAL A 50 -15.62 -27.56 9.38
CA VAL A 50 -16.55 -28.53 8.82
C VAL A 50 -17.93 -28.31 9.45
N ASP A 51 -18.99 -28.47 8.65
CA ASP A 51 -20.35 -28.37 9.17
C ASP A 51 -20.64 -29.49 10.16
N LYS A 52 -21.19 -29.14 11.33
CA LYS A 52 -21.52 -30.09 12.40
C LYS A 52 -22.50 -31.19 11.97
N SER A 53 -23.38 -30.90 11.01
CA SER A 53 -24.34 -31.86 10.47
C SER A 53 -23.72 -32.83 9.46
N PHE A 54 -22.45 -32.62 9.06
CA PHE A 54 -21.77 -33.48 8.12
C PHE A 54 -21.19 -34.71 8.83
N SER A 55 -21.89 -35.83 8.70
CA SER A 55 -21.33 -37.13 9.05
C SER A 55 -20.34 -37.56 7.97
N SER A 56 -19.05 -37.34 8.22
CA SER A 56 -18.00 -37.69 7.26
C SER A 56 -17.77 -39.20 7.24
N PRO A 57 -17.75 -39.86 6.07
CA PRO A 57 -17.32 -41.27 5.95
C PRO A 57 -15.81 -41.44 6.25
N TYR A 58 -15.09 -40.33 6.43
CA TYR A 58 -13.65 -40.28 6.66
C TYR A 58 -13.28 -39.82 8.07
N SER A 59 -14.27 -39.65 8.97
CA SER A 59 -14.06 -39.16 10.34
C SER A 59 -13.19 -37.89 10.37
N LEU A 60 -13.48 -36.96 9.46
CA LEU A 60 -12.80 -35.68 9.41
C LEU A 60 -13.00 -34.91 10.73
N PRO A 61 -11.98 -34.19 11.22
CA PRO A 61 -12.15 -33.33 12.38
C PRO A 61 -13.08 -32.16 12.04
N ASP A 62 -13.81 -31.65 13.04
CA ASP A 62 -14.64 -30.44 12.92
C ASP A 62 -13.86 -29.22 12.39
N LYS A 63 -12.54 -29.23 12.58
CA LYS A 63 -11.64 -28.16 12.16
C LYS A 63 -10.36 -28.71 11.57
N ILE A 64 -10.10 -28.34 10.32
CA ILE A 64 -8.88 -28.67 9.58
C ILE A 64 -7.99 -27.44 9.57
N LYS A 65 -6.78 -27.56 10.12
CA LYS A 65 -5.75 -26.50 10.09
C LYS A 65 -4.79 -26.75 8.95
N PHE A 66 -4.54 -25.74 8.11
CA PHE A 66 -3.55 -25.84 7.04
C PHE A 66 -2.25 -25.14 7.44
N ARG A 67 -1.12 -25.77 7.11
CA ARG A 67 0.21 -25.17 7.19
C ARG A 67 0.68 -24.83 5.78
N GLY A 68 1.24 -23.65 5.59
CA GLY A 68 1.47 -23.15 4.25
C GLY A 68 1.73 -21.65 4.19
N ARG A 69 1.72 -21.09 2.98
CA ARG A 69 2.00 -19.67 2.70
C ARG A 69 0.93 -19.04 1.82
N TRP A 70 0.57 -17.80 2.13
CA TRP A 70 -0.36 -17.01 1.33
C TRP A 70 0.28 -16.42 0.07
N SER A 71 -0.53 -16.25 -0.97
CA SER A 71 -0.18 -15.51 -2.18
C SER A 71 -1.44 -15.00 -2.89
N LEU A 72 -1.25 -14.22 -3.96
CA LEU A 72 -2.29 -13.82 -4.90
C LEU A 72 -1.96 -14.35 -6.29
N ASP A 73 -2.95 -14.90 -6.98
CA ASP A 73 -2.81 -15.27 -8.40
C ASP A 73 -3.03 -14.06 -9.34
N LYS A 74 -3.07 -14.33 -10.65
CA LYS A 74 -3.27 -13.29 -11.68
C LYS A 74 -4.71 -12.74 -11.71
N ASP A 75 -5.67 -13.45 -11.14
CA ASP A 75 -7.09 -13.08 -11.05
C ASP A 75 -7.45 -12.48 -9.68
N HIS A 76 -6.42 -12.21 -8.85
CA HIS A 76 -6.56 -11.71 -7.49
C HIS A 76 -7.27 -12.67 -6.53
N ASN A 77 -7.25 -13.96 -6.85
CA ASN A 77 -7.70 -15.00 -5.92
C ASN A 77 -6.64 -15.20 -4.82
N LEU A 78 -7.10 -15.48 -3.60
CA LEU A 78 -6.21 -15.89 -2.52
C LEU A 78 -5.75 -17.32 -2.79
N VAL A 79 -4.44 -17.51 -2.77
CA VAL A 79 -3.81 -18.82 -2.93
C VAL A 79 -3.11 -19.18 -1.64
N PHE A 80 -3.36 -20.37 -1.12
CA PHE A 80 -2.64 -20.92 0.02
C PHE A 80 -1.84 -22.15 -0.43
N TYR A 81 -0.51 -22.04 -0.42
CA TYR A 81 0.40 -23.14 -0.75
C TYR A 81 0.64 -23.99 0.48
N ILE A 82 0.29 -25.27 0.44
CA ILE A 82 0.42 -26.18 1.58
C ILE A 82 1.89 -26.63 1.72
N SER A 83 2.43 -26.62 2.94
CA SER A 83 3.80 -27.06 3.27
C SER A 83 3.87 -28.57 3.55
N GLY A 84 5.00 -29.21 3.25
CA GLY A 84 5.31 -30.58 3.68
C GLY A 84 4.84 -31.71 2.76
N GLU A 85 4.27 -31.41 1.60
CA GLU A 85 3.89 -32.43 0.64
C GLU A 85 4.91 -32.56 -0.51
N GLU A 86 5.67 -33.66 -0.51
CA GLU A 86 6.88 -33.85 -1.31
C GLU A 86 6.69 -33.91 -2.85
N LYS A 87 5.46 -33.89 -3.37
CA LYS A 87 5.24 -33.89 -4.84
C LYS A 87 4.11 -32.96 -5.25
N LYS A 88 4.49 -31.87 -5.94
CA LYS A 88 3.68 -30.84 -6.63
C LYS A 88 2.98 -29.84 -5.70
N ASN A 89 3.38 -28.57 -5.77
CA ASN A 89 2.69 -27.34 -5.35
C ASN A 89 1.16 -27.47 -5.10
N LYS A 90 0.74 -28.16 -4.03
CA LYS A 90 -0.67 -28.24 -3.66
C LYS A 90 -1.07 -26.89 -3.13
N ARG A 91 -2.02 -26.29 -3.83
CA ARG A 91 -2.51 -24.95 -3.55
C ARG A 91 -4.01 -24.97 -3.43
N LEU A 92 -4.52 -24.31 -2.40
CA LEU A 92 -5.93 -24.03 -2.25
C LEU A 92 -6.17 -22.64 -2.86
N ILE A 93 -6.95 -22.59 -3.92
CA ILE A 93 -7.31 -21.33 -4.59
C ILE A 93 -8.71 -20.95 -4.13
N LEU A 94 -8.79 -19.95 -3.24
CA LEU A 94 -10.04 -19.37 -2.81
C LEU A 94 -10.42 -18.29 -3.82
N ARG A 95 -11.47 -18.54 -4.61
CA ARG A 95 -12.00 -17.58 -5.58
C ARG A 95 -12.56 -16.38 -4.85
N THR A 96 -11.97 -15.22 -5.06
CA THR A 96 -12.28 -14.01 -4.32
C THR A 96 -13.30 -13.15 -5.08
N GLY A 97 -14.17 -12.48 -4.34
CA GLY A 97 -15.04 -11.43 -4.84
C GLY A 97 -14.31 -10.08 -4.81
N ILE A 98 -14.89 -9.13 -4.07
CA ILE A 98 -14.31 -7.80 -3.86
C ILE A 98 -13.23 -7.87 -2.77
N LEU A 99 -12.13 -7.16 -3.01
CA LEU A 99 -11.09 -6.91 -2.03
C LEU A 99 -11.31 -5.53 -1.41
N PHE A 100 -11.21 -5.41 -0.08
CA PHE A 100 -11.35 -4.14 0.61
C PHE A 100 -10.07 -3.84 1.40
N PRO A 101 -9.22 -2.92 0.92
CA PRO A 101 -8.06 -2.51 1.68
C PRO A 101 -8.51 -1.72 2.91
N LYS A 102 -8.01 -2.11 4.07
CA LYS A 102 -8.07 -1.35 5.32
C LYS A 102 -6.64 -1.06 5.75
N ARG A 103 -6.46 -0.08 6.63
CA ARG A 103 -5.13 0.38 7.06
C ARG A 103 -4.16 -0.74 7.44
N ASP A 104 -4.61 -1.70 8.23
CA ASP A 104 -3.81 -2.78 8.82
C ASP A 104 -4.37 -4.18 8.50
N SER A 105 -5.26 -4.24 7.50
CA SER A 105 -5.84 -5.51 7.08
C SER A 105 -6.32 -5.48 5.63
N LEU A 106 -6.40 -6.65 5.03
CA LEU A 106 -7.09 -6.89 3.77
C LEU A 106 -8.33 -7.73 4.07
N LEU A 107 -9.52 -7.18 3.77
CA LEU A 107 -10.75 -7.97 3.77
C LEU A 107 -10.97 -8.53 2.37
N VAL A 108 -11.29 -9.81 2.31
CA VAL A 108 -11.49 -10.55 1.06
C VAL A 108 -12.86 -11.19 1.10
N GLN A 109 -13.74 -10.78 0.19
CA GLN A 109 -15.05 -11.40 0.05
C GLN A 109 -14.89 -12.80 -0.55
N ILE A 110 -15.56 -13.79 0.05
CA ILE A 110 -15.67 -15.15 -0.44
C ILE A 110 -17.14 -15.48 -0.60
N LYS A 111 -17.54 -15.96 -1.78
CA LYS A 111 -18.84 -16.57 -2.02
C LYS A 111 -18.66 -18.08 -2.01
N CYS A 112 -19.35 -18.77 -1.12
CA CYS A 112 -19.29 -20.22 -0.96
C CYS A 112 -20.68 -20.82 -1.06
N LYS A 113 -20.80 -22.01 -1.67
CA LYS A 113 -22.01 -22.82 -1.57
C LYS A 113 -21.81 -23.84 -0.46
N ARG A 114 -22.61 -23.80 0.59
CA ARG A 114 -22.39 -24.64 1.78
C ARG A 114 -22.91 -26.07 1.57
N SER A 115 -24.11 -26.17 0.99
CA SER A 115 -24.81 -27.42 0.65
C SER A 115 -25.75 -27.19 -0.54
N ARG A 116 -26.50 -28.21 -0.98
CA ARG A 116 -27.47 -28.06 -2.09
C ARG A 116 -28.44 -26.90 -1.77
N GLY A 117 -28.39 -25.85 -2.59
CA GLY A 117 -29.27 -24.68 -2.51
C GLY A 117 -28.79 -23.52 -1.63
N ILE A 118 -27.86 -23.74 -0.69
CA ILE A 118 -27.46 -22.69 0.28
C ILE A 118 -26.17 -22.00 -0.18
N SER A 119 -26.27 -20.74 -0.59
CA SER A 119 -25.13 -19.87 -0.87
C SER A 119 -24.89 -18.89 0.27
N LYS A 120 -23.63 -18.72 0.68
CA LYS A 120 -23.21 -17.76 1.70
C LYS A 120 -22.13 -16.84 1.14
N VAL A 121 -22.21 -15.57 1.50
CA VAL A 121 -21.15 -14.59 1.27
C VAL A 121 -20.56 -14.22 2.62
N TYR A 122 -19.24 -14.30 2.76
CA TYR A 122 -18.53 -13.92 3.98
C TYR A 122 -17.20 -13.24 3.65
N PHE A 123 -16.51 -12.75 4.69
CA PHE A 123 -15.24 -12.06 4.55
C PHE A 123 -14.14 -12.80 5.30
N ILE A 124 -13.01 -13.02 4.63
CA ILE A 124 -11.75 -13.37 5.26
C ILE A 124 -10.98 -12.09 5.56
N LYS A 125 -10.52 -11.93 6.80
CA LYS A 125 -9.67 -10.80 7.22
C LYS A 125 -8.23 -11.26 7.42
N LEU A 126 -7.33 -10.78 6.57
CA LEU A 126 -5.88 -10.94 6.75
C LEU A 126 -5.33 -9.68 7.40
N LYS A 127 -4.73 -9.78 8.60
CA LYS A 127 -4.03 -8.67 9.26
C LYS A 127 -2.62 -8.51 8.69
N GLY A 128 -2.13 -7.28 8.60
CA GLY A 128 -0.84 -7.04 7.96
C GLY A 128 -0.57 -5.59 7.64
N LEU A 129 0.44 -5.37 6.79
CA LEU A 129 0.92 -4.04 6.45
C LEU A 129 0.90 -3.83 4.95
N TRP A 130 0.39 -2.68 4.52
CA TRP A 130 0.51 -2.24 3.13
C TRP A 130 1.87 -1.60 2.92
N HIS A 131 2.49 -1.94 1.79
CA HIS A 131 3.74 -1.33 1.34
C HIS A 131 3.88 -1.37 -0.18
N SER A 132 4.87 -0.66 -0.68
CA SER A 132 5.38 -0.83 -2.05
C SER A 132 6.50 -1.85 -2.04
N ASP A 133 6.62 -2.63 -3.11
CA ASP A 133 7.80 -3.48 -3.31
C ASP A 133 8.93 -2.74 -4.05
N LYS A 134 10.03 -3.46 -4.32
CA LYS A 134 11.19 -2.89 -5.04
C LYS A 134 10.89 -2.40 -6.46
N PHE A 135 9.73 -2.74 -7.02
CA PHE A 135 9.28 -2.32 -8.35
C PHE A 135 8.07 -1.39 -8.29
N ASN A 136 7.85 -0.74 -7.13
CA ASN A 136 6.75 0.20 -6.90
C ASN A 136 5.35 -0.41 -7.09
N ARG A 137 5.22 -1.73 -6.96
CA ARG A 137 3.91 -2.40 -6.96
C ARG A 137 3.30 -2.35 -5.58
N ILE A 138 1.97 -2.33 -5.52
CA ILE A 138 1.24 -2.45 -4.27
C ILE A 138 1.42 -3.86 -3.73
N ALA A 139 1.81 -3.96 -2.47
CA ALA A 139 1.99 -5.22 -1.77
C ALA A 139 1.36 -5.15 -0.37
N PHE A 140 0.96 -6.32 0.11
CA PHE A 140 0.44 -6.49 1.47
C PHE A 140 1.19 -7.62 2.16
N SER A 141 1.89 -7.28 3.23
CA SER A 141 2.60 -8.22 4.09
C SER A 141 1.64 -8.78 5.14
N VAL A 142 1.29 -10.06 5.02
CA VAL A 142 0.46 -10.79 5.98
C VAL A 142 1.36 -11.27 7.12
N VAL A 143 1.19 -10.69 8.30
CA VAL A 143 2.04 -10.97 9.48
C VAL A 143 1.52 -12.19 10.22
N ARG A 144 2.28 -13.28 10.27
CA ARG A 144 1.97 -14.50 11.03
C ARG A 144 2.96 -14.63 12.19
N GLU A 145 2.75 -15.61 13.07
CA GLU A 145 3.57 -15.80 14.28
C GLU A 145 5.06 -15.94 13.93
N ASP A 146 5.40 -16.82 12.98
CA ASP A 146 6.82 -17.14 12.68
C ASP A 146 7.32 -16.63 11.31
N PHE A 147 6.45 -16.03 10.50
CA PHE A 147 6.80 -15.60 9.14
C PHE A 147 5.88 -14.54 8.58
N VAL A 148 6.32 -13.89 7.50
CA VAL A 148 5.55 -12.88 6.76
C VAL A 148 5.35 -13.36 5.32
N ASP A 149 4.08 -13.52 4.93
CA ASP A 149 3.72 -13.80 3.54
C ASP A 149 3.49 -12.47 2.81
N THR A 150 3.90 -12.36 1.54
CA THR A 150 3.67 -11.13 0.75
C THR A 150 2.68 -11.36 -0.39
N LEU A 151 1.56 -10.63 -0.35
CA LEU A 151 0.57 -10.58 -1.43
C LEU A 151 0.96 -9.46 -2.39
N ILE A 152 1.31 -9.80 -3.62
CA ILE A 152 1.71 -8.83 -4.65
C ILE A 152 0.53 -8.53 -5.57
N PHE A 153 0.11 -7.27 -5.64
CA PHE A 153 -0.97 -6.81 -6.49
C PHE A 153 -0.39 -6.44 -7.87
N ARG A 154 -0.70 -7.27 -8.88
CA ARG A 154 -0.03 -7.27 -10.21
C ARG A 154 -0.61 -6.31 -11.24
N GLY A 155 -1.66 -5.59 -10.90
CA GLY A 155 -2.32 -4.60 -11.74
C GLY A 155 -1.58 -3.27 -11.73
N SER A 156 -2.17 -2.27 -12.39
CA SER A 156 -1.61 -0.93 -12.45
C SER A 156 -2.25 -0.03 -11.41
N TRP A 157 -1.55 1.03 -11.03
CA TRP A 157 -2.13 2.06 -10.20
C TRP A 157 -1.85 3.47 -10.75
N TYR A 158 -2.72 4.41 -10.39
CA TYR A 158 -2.68 5.81 -10.79
C TYR A 158 -3.28 6.69 -9.69
N LEU A 159 -3.20 8.01 -9.84
CA LEU A 159 -3.82 8.94 -8.88
C LEU A 159 -5.17 9.44 -9.39
N ASN A 160 -6.16 9.50 -8.52
CA ASN A 160 -7.41 10.22 -8.83
C ASN A 160 -7.29 11.73 -8.59
N LYS A 161 -8.38 12.47 -8.85
CA LYS A 161 -8.48 13.93 -8.61
C LYS A 161 -8.24 14.36 -7.16
N ASN A 162 -8.50 13.46 -6.20
CA ASN A 162 -8.28 13.67 -4.77
C ASN A 162 -6.87 13.22 -4.34
N GLN A 163 -5.98 12.93 -5.29
CA GLN A 163 -4.61 12.50 -5.06
C GLN A 163 -4.50 11.18 -4.28
N HIS A 164 -5.54 10.34 -4.35
CA HIS A 164 -5.55 9.01 -3.76
C HIS A 164 -5.02 7.98 -4.76
N ILE A 165 -4.40 6.92 -4.25
CA ILE A 165 -3.94 5.82 -5.09
C ILE A 165 -5.16 4.97 -5.47
N ILE A 166 -5.39 4.86 -6.77
CA ILE A 166 -6.35 3.95 -7.37
C ILE A 166 -5.57 2.80 -7.97
N TYR A 167 -5.82 1.60 -7.46
CA TYR A 167 -5.31 0.38 -8.03
C TYR A 167 -6.39 -0.28 -8.86
N GLU A 168 -6.05 -0.69 -10.07
CA GLU A 168 -6.98 -1.29 -11.02
C GLU A 168 -6.47 -2.65 -11.50
N TYR A 169 -7.38 -3.61 -11.54
CA TYR A 169 -7.12 -4.93 -12.10
C TYR A 169 -8.34 -5.47 -12.85
N LYS A 170 -8.10 -6.43 -13.72
CA LYS A 170 -9.13 -7.09 -14.52
C LYS A 170 -9.02 -8.59 -14.31
N LYS A 171 -10.13 -9.23 -13.94
CA LYS A 171 -10.18 -10.70 -13.89
C LYS A 171 -10.11 -11.25 -15.30
N LEU A 172 -9.22 -12.20 -15.55
CA LEU A 172 -8.94 -12.74 -16.89
C LEU A 172 -10.15 -13.44 -17.48
N LYS A 173 -10.92 -14.16 -16.66
CA LYS A 173 -12.10 -14.93 -17.06
C LYS A 173 -13.33 -14.06 -17.31
N THR A 174 -13.72 -13.22 -16.36
CA THR A 174 -14.94 -12.39 -16.47
C THR A 174 -14.73 -11.08 -17.21
N LYS A 175 -13.45 -10.67 -17.41
CA LYS A 175 -13.08 -9.36 -17.93
C LYS A 175 -13.62 -8.19 -17.10
N GLU A 176 -14.08 -8.45 -15.88
CA GLU A 176 -14.58 -7.44 -14.97
C GLU A 176 -13.45 -6.58 -14.43
N LYS A 177 -13.59 -5.26 -14.56
CA LYS A 177 -12.65 -4.26 -14.06
C LYS A 177 -12.99 -3.95 -12.61
N ASN A 178 -12.00 -4.11 -11.74
CA ASN A 178 -12.11 -3.93 -10.30
C ASN A 178 -11.11 -2.87 -9.84
N THR A 179 -11.52 -2.08 -8.85
CA THR A 179 -10.72 -0.97 -8.33
C THR A 179 -10.60 -1.03 -6.82
N LEU A 180 -9.39 -0.78 -6.31
CA LEU A 180 -9.10 -0.58 -4.90
C LEU A 180 -8.67 0.86 -4.69
N VAL A 181 -9.31 1.54 -3.74
CA VAL A 181 -9.00 2.93 -3.40
C VAL A 181 -8.24 2.96 -2.09
N PHE A 182 -7.01 3.43 -2.12
CA PHE A 182 -6.22 3.68 -0.92
C PHE A 182 -6.32 5.18 -0.62
N LYS A 183 -7.12 5.53 0.40
CA LYS A 183 -7.22 6.91 0.91
C LYS A 183 -6.09 7.18 1.89
N GLY A 184 -5.39 8.29 1.70
CA GLY A 184 -4.17 8.62 2.42
C GLY A 184 -3.52 9.89 1.89
N PHE A 185 -2.30 10.15 2.34
CA PHE A 185 -1.61 11.42 2.17
C PHE A 185 -0.16 11.21 1.74
N TRP A 186 0.25 12.00 0.76
CA TRP A 186 1.61 12.06 0.24
C TRP A 186 2.55 12.82 1.17
N ASN A 187 3.78 12.35 1.26
CA ASN A 187 4.93 13.08 1.78
C ASN A 187 6.15 12.89 0.88
N ILE A 188 7.07 13.85 0.92
CA ILE A 188 8.33 13.77 0.18
C ILE A 188 9.39 13.31 1.19
N ILE A 189 9.98 12.13 0.93
CA ILE A 189 11.00 11.53 1.79
C ILE A 189 12.38 12.02 1.35
N SER A 190 12.65 11.96 0.05
CA SER A 190 13.89 12.42 -0.57
C SER A 190 13.66 12.70 -2.06
N SER A 191 14.70 13.15 -2.77
CA SER A 191 14.62 13.43 -4.21
C SER A 191 14.34 12.21 -5.08
N ASN A 192 14.63 11.02 -4.54
CA ASN A 192 14.45 9.72 -5.18
C ASN A 192 13.40 8.83 -4.49
N ARG A 193 12.69 9.34 -3.47
CA ARG A 193 11.66 8.58 -2.74
C ARG A 193 10.44 9.43 -2.38
N LEU A 194 9.27 8.89 -2.70
CA LEU A 194 7.98 9.49 -2.41
C LEU A 194 7.19 8.56 -1.50
N GLY A 195 6.68 9.07 -0.38
CA GLY A 195 5.91 8.28 0.57
C GLY A 195 4.41 8.56 0.49
N TYR A 196 3.62 7.56 0.84
CA TYR A 196 2.17 7.64 0.96
C TYR A 196 1.71 6.88 2.21
N SER A 197 0.93 7.54 3.06
CA SER A 197 0.48 6.96 4.34
C SER A 197 -1.01 7.17 4.54
N PHE A 198 -1.72 6.22 5.15
CA PHE A 198 -3.16 6.35 5.40
C PHE A 198 -3.44 7.43 6.46
N ARG A 199 -2.59 7.51 7.49
CA ARG A 199 -2.53 8.55 8.52
C ARG A 199 -1.09 8.83 8.91
N ALA A 200 -0.88 9.92 9.65
CA ALA A 200 0.42 10.22 10.22
C ALA A 200 0.86 9.08 11.16
N GLN A 201 2.13 8.65 11.02
CA GLN A 201 2.78 7.60 11.84
C GLN A 201 2.22 6.18 11.68
N ASP A 202 1.45 5.90 10.62
CA ASP A 202 0.99 4.53 10.35
C ASP A 202 2.16 3.61 9.96
N LYS A 203 2.12 2.37 10.46
CA LYS A 203 3.06 1.31 10.06
C LYS A 203 2.88 0.91 8.60
N SER A 204 1.64 0.92 8.11
CA SER A 204 1.32 0.76 6.69
C SER A 204 1.62 2.05 5.94
N ASN A 205 2.62 2.00 5.06
CA ASN A 205 3.01 3.10 4.21
C ASN A 205 3.54 2.54 2.88
N PHE A 206 3.30 3.26 1.80
CA PHE A 206 3.97 2.99 0.53
C PHE A 206 5.16 3.93 0.40
N GLU A 207 6.32 3.39 0.09
CA GLU A 207 7.54 4.15 -0.17
C GLU A 207 8.01 3.85 -1.59
N PHE A 208 7.64 4.74 -2.51
CA PHE A 208 7.92 4.57 -3.92
C PHE A 208 9.29 5.13 -4.27
N ARG A 209 10.08 4.34 -5.01
CA ARG A 209 11.30 4.79 -5.69
C ARG A 209 10.88 5.66 -6.86
N ALA A 210 11.12 6.96 -6.75
CA ALA A 210 10.52 7.97 -7.61
C ALA A 210 11.50 9.12 -7.78
N HIS A 211 11.84 9.50 -9.02
CA HIS A 211 12.74 10.61 -9.27
C HIS A 211 11.95 11.88 -9.53
N ILE A 212 12.32 12.99 -8.89
CA ILE A 212 11.80 14.30 -9.26
C ILE A 212 12.07 14.53 -10.76
N GLN A 213 11.03 14.89 -11.51
CA GLN A 213 11.17 15.16 -12.94
C GLN A 213 11.81 16.52 -13.21
N THR A 214 11.51 17.53 -12.38
CA THR A 214 12.07 18.87 -12.50
C THR A 214 12.46 19.36 -11.10
N PRO A 215 13.75 19.31 -10.74
CA PRO A 215 14.24 19.73 -9.42
C PRO A 215 13.94 21.19 -9.11
N THR A 216 13.93 22.04 -10.15
CA THR A 216 13.64 23.46 -10.05
C THR A 216 12.18 23.73 -10.35
N LEU A 217 11.44 24.20 -9.35
CA LEU A 217 10.02 24.48 -9.44
C LEU A 217 9.75 25.99 -9.48
N TYR A 218 8.74 26.35 -10.24
CA TYR A 218 8.14 27.68 -10.20
C TYR A 218 6.80 27.59 -9.45
N PRO A 219 6.56 28.43 -8.44
CA PRO A 219 5.38 28.37 -7.58
C PRO A 219 4.04 28.35 -8.34
N THR A 220 3.96 29.15 -9.41
CA THR A 220 2.77 29.29 -10.26
C THR A 220 2.35 28.00 -10.95
N GLN A 221 3.24 27.01 -11.06
CA GLN A 221 2.92 25.72 -11.66
C GLN A 221 2.02 24.85 -10.77
N ASN A 222 1.95 25.14 -9.46
CA ASN A 222 1.05 24.48 -8.50
C ASN A 222 1.11 22.93 -8.54
N LYS A 223 2.27 22.39 -8.88
CA LYS A 223 2.48 20.95 -9.02
C LYS A 223 3.91 20.54 -8.75
N ILE A 224 4.08 19.32 -8.26
CA ILE A 224 5.37 18.63 -8.15
C ILE A 224 5.27 17.34 -8.96
N LYS A 225 6.18 17.15 -9.91
CA LYS A 225 6.18 15.99 -10.81
C LYS A 225 7.25 15.00 -10.42
N TYR A 226 6.87 13.73 -10.30
CA TYR A 226 7.76 12.60 -10.07
C TYR A 226 7.62 11.59 -11.20
N ARG A 227 8.75 11.06 -11.67
CA ARG A 227 8.79 9.90 -12.56
C ARG A 227 8.95 8.64 -11.72
N VAL A 228 8.07 7.68 -11.93
CA VAL A 228 8.01 6.42 -11.18
C VAL A 228 7.96 5.26 -12.17
N GLY A 229 8.92 4.35 -12.11
CA GLY A 229 8.85 3.08 -12.81
C GLY A 229 7.95 2.12 -12.04
N ILE A 230 6.88 1.63 -12.66
CA ILE A 230 5.93 0.68 -12.04
C ILE A 230 5.90 -0.59 -12.90
N GLY A 231 6.18 -1.76 -12.34
CA GLY A 231 6.01 -3.02 -13.09
C GLY A 231 6.93 -4.16 -12.66
N TRP A 232 7.35 -5.00 -13.61
CA TRP A 232 8.31 -6.09 -13.38
C TRP A 232 9.70 -5.69 -13.90
N ALA A 233 10.77 -6.33 -13.41
CA ALA A 233 12.14 -6.05 -13.84
C ALA A 233 12.33 -6.00 -15.38
N LYS A 234 11.60 -6.84 -16.12
CA LYS A 234 11.66 -6.91 -17.60
C LYS A 234 10.57 -6.10 -18.31
N SER A 235 9.62 -5.51 -17.57
CA SER A 235 8.46 -4.81 -18.13
C SER A 235 7.95 -3.72 -17.16
N TYR A 236 8.81 -2.76 -16.83
CA TYR A 236 8.39 -1.59 -16.08
C TYR A 236 7.86 -0.53 -17.04
N THR A 237 6.78 0.15 -16.66
CA THR A 237 6.28 1.32 -17.37
C THR A 237 6.61 2.54 -16.54
N GLU A 238 7.34 3.49 -17.12
CA GLU A 238 7.52 4.79 -16.49
C GLU A 238 6.21 5.58 -16.53
N ARG A 239 5.81 6.12 -15.38
CA ARG A 239 4.66 7.00 -15.25
C ARG A 239 5.07 8.28 -14.55
N VAL A 240 4.43 9.38 -14.93
CA VAL A 240 4.57 10.65 -14.23
C VAL A 240 3.44 10.78 -13.22
N ILE A 241 3.80 10.86 -11.95
CA ILE A 241 2.91 11.21 -10.85
C ILE A 241 2.97 12.73 -10.68
N ILE A 242 1.81 13.36 -10.68
CA ILE A 242 1.69 14.81 -10.49
C ILE A 242 0.97 15.04 -9.16
N LEU A 243 1.68 15.64 -8.21
CA LEU A 243 1.11 16.09 -6.94
C LEU A 243 0.67 17.54 -7.11
N TYR A 244 -0.64 17.79 -6.99
CA TYR A 244 -1.22 19.12 -7.15
C TYR A 244 -1.35 19.82 -5.81
N GLY A 245 -1.07 21.12 -5.78
CA GLY A 245 -1.16 21.89 -4.55
C GLY A 245 -0.70 23.33 -4.73
N THR A 246 -0.70 24.08 -3.64
CA THR A 246 -0.36 25.50 -3.65
C THR A 246 0.83 25.75 -2.75
N TRP A 247 1.80 26.50 -3.27
CA TRP A 247 2.93 26.97 -2.49
C TRP A 247 2.53 28.16 -1.65
N LYS A 248 2.84 28.12 -0.35
CA LYS A 248 2.64 29.23 0.58
C LYS A 248 3.92 29.48 1.37
N ILE A 249 4.24 30.76 1.51
CA ILE A 249 5.31 31.23 2.37
C ILE A 249 4.75 31.46 3.79
N LYS A 250 5.50 31.06 4.81
CA LYS A 250 5.19 31.39 6.20
C LYS A 250 6.25 32.30 6.80
N ARG A 251 5.81 33.15 7.72
CA ARG A 251 6.65 34.10 8.46
C ARG A 251 7.87 33.43 9.12
N SER A 252 7.77 32.20 9.61
CA SER A 252 8.91 31.48 10.22
C SER A 252 9.96 30.95 9.21
N LEU A 253 10.17 31.62 8.06
CA LEU A 253 11.04 31.16 6.95
C LEU A 253 10.69 29.78 6.36
N GLY A 254 9.51 29.26 6.69
CA GLY A 254 9.06 27.94 6.25
C GLY A 254 8.30 28.04 4.94
N LEU A 255 8.62 27.15 4.01
CA LEU A 255 7.82 26.97 2.80
C LEU A 255 6.84 25.82 3.01
N VAL A 256 5.59 25.99 2.58
CA VAL A 256 4.56 24.96 2.72
C VAL A 256 3.95 24.67 1.37
N PHE A 257 3.83 23.38 1.05
CA PHE A 257 3.01 22.91 -0.07
C PHE A 257 1.69 22.38 0.49
N GLU A 258 0.59 23.05 0.16
CA GLU A 258 -0.77 22.66 0.57
C GLU A 258 -1.45 21.84 -0.52
N MET A 259 -1.86 20.63 -0.20
CA MET A 259 -2.50 19.70 -1.12
C MET A 259 -3.95 19.48 -0.67
N ASN A 260 -4.89 19.60 -1.59
CA ASN A 260 -6.30 19.29 -1.38
C ASN A 260 -6.56 17.82 -1.73
N TYR A 261 -7.24 17.12 -0.81
CA TYR A 261 -7.61 15.70 -0.91
C TYR A 261 -9.13 15.49 -1.05
N GLY A 262 -9.89 16.55 -1.33
CA GLY A 262 -11.35 16.56 -1.40
C GLY A 262 -12.00 16.72 -0.03
N GLU A 263 -13.31 17.01 0.00
CA GLU A 263 -14.13 17.06 1.23
C GLU A 263 -13.57 18.03 2.30
N GLY A 264 -12.94 19.13 1.89
CA GLY A 264 -12.31 20.10 2.79
C GLY A 264 -10.99 19.63 3.42
N ILE A 265 -10.49 18.44 3.08
CA ILE A 265 -9.27 17.88 3.66
C ILE A 265 -8.05 18.48 2.95
N ILE A 266 -7.32 19.34 3.67
CA ILE A 266 -6.05 19.92 3.21
C ILE A 266 -4.89 19.36 4.05
N LYS A 267 -3.86 18.83 3.39
CA LYS A 267 -2.60 18.45 4.05
C LYS A 267 -1.44 19.31 3.58
N ARG A 268 -0.48 19.48 4.48
CA ARG A 268 0.63 20.42 4.34
C ARG A 268 1.95 19.67 4.41
N ILE A 269 2.77 19.77 3.37
CA ILE A 269 4.18 19.39 3.42
C ILE A 269 4.95 20.65 3.81
N LYS A 270 5.59 20.61 4.99
CA LYS A 270 6.38 21.72 5.52
C LYS A 270 7.85 21.49 5.17
N PHE A 271 8.48 22.49 4.60
CA PHE A 271 9.90 22.52 4.30
C PHE A 271 10.60 23.57 5.15
N THR A 272 11.80 23.22 5.58
CA THR A 272 12.80 24.24 5.91
C THR A 272 13.52 24.63 4.62
N ALA A 273 14.07 25.83 4.54
CA ALA A 273 14.72 26.29 3.31
C ALA A 273 15.98 27.10 3.61
N VAL A 274 16.96 26.96 2.72
CA VAL A 274 18.07 27.91 2.61
C VAL A 274 17.70 28.87 1.48
N VAL A 275 17.73 30.17 1.78
CA VAL A 275 17.33 31.22 0.83
C VAL A 275 18.58 31.92 0.30
N LYS A 276 18.68 32.02 -1.03
CA LYS A 276 19.69 32.84 -1.70
C LYS A 276 18.98 33.87 -2.58
N LEU A 277 19.41 35.12 -2.48
CA LEU A 277 19.03 36.18 -3.41
C LEU A 277 20.02 36.16 -4.58
N ASP A 278 19.50 35.93 -5.78
CA ASP A 278 20.28 35.97 -7.01
C ASP A 278 20.31 37.41 -7.57
N ARG A 279 21.34 37.73 -8.37
CA ARG A 279 21.59 39.06 -8.97
C ARG A 279 20.38 39.59 -9.75
N GLY A 280 19.53 38.71 -10.27
CA GLY A 280 18.28 39.05 -10.98
C GLY A 280 17.04 39.26 -10.11
N LYS A 281 17.15 39.64 -8.83
CA LYS A 281 16.02 39.79 -7.88
C LYS A 281 15.15 38.52 -7.72
N LYS A 282 15.77 37.34 -7.88
CA LYS A 282 15.11 36.05 -7.69
C LYS A 282 15.46 35.50 -6.32
N LEU A 283 14.47 34.99 -5.61
CA LEU A 283 14.68 34.24 -4.36
C LEU A 283 14.69 32.76 -4.68
N LYS A 284 15.82 32.11 -4.44
CA LYS A 284 16.02 30.68 -4.61
C LYS A 284 15.96 29.99 -3.26
N PHE A 285 15.00 29.09 -3.10
CA PHE A 285 14.78 28.29 -1.89
C PHE A 285 15.23 26.86 -2.14
N THR A 286 16.34 26.43 -1.54
CA THR A 286 16.72 25.02 -1.51
C THR A 286 16.00 24.34 -0.37
N LEU A 287 15.12 23.38 -0.69
CA LEU A 287 14.22 22.77 0.27
C LEU A 287 14.89 21.65 1.06
N LYS A 288 14.58 21.62 2.35
CA LYS A 288 14.99 20.60 3.31
C LYS A 288 13.77 20.08 4.07
N ASP A 289 13.84 18.84 4.52
CA ASP A 289 12.83 18.25 5.38
C ASP A 289 12.85 18.87 6.80
N LYS A 290 12.00 18.35 7.69
CA LYS A 290 11.95 18.81 9.09
C LYS A 290 13.19 18.47 9.91
N ARG A 291 14.01 17.52 9.44
CA ARG A 291 15.28 17.11 10.06
C ARG A 291 16.48 17.84 9.43
N GLY A 292 16.24 18.80 8.53
CA GLY A 292 17.28 19.56 7.83
C GLY A 292 17.93 18.82 6.66
N LYS A 293 17.44 17.63 6.29
CA LYS A 293 17.98 16.87 5.16
C LYS A 293 17.48 17.45 3.83
N PRO A 294 18.34 17.64 2.81
CA PRO A 294 17.90 18.09 1.49
C PRO A 294 16.88 17.13 0.87
N VAL A 295 15.80 17.67 0.31
CA VAL A 295 14.81 16.88 -0.45
C VAL A 295 15.06 16.91 -1.96
N GLY A 296 16.09 17.64 -2.40
CA GLY A 296 16.48 17.81 -3.81
C GLY A 296 15.49 18.60 -4.65
N LEU A 297 14.71 19.49 -4.00
CA LEU A 297 13.85 20.46 -4.67
C LEU A 297 14.39 21.87 -4.43
N GLU A 298 14.29 22.68 -5.46
CA GLU A 298 14.57 24.11 -5.42
C GLU A 298 13.34 24.86 -5.92
N ILE A 299 12.98 25.96 -5.25
CA ILE A 299 11.89 26.83 -5.70
C ILE A 299 12.43 28.21 -6.00
N ILE A 300 12.05 28.73 -7.16
CA ILE A 300 12.45 30.05 -7.59
C ILE A 300 11.22 30.96 -7.59
N PHE A 301 11.22 31.95 -6.71
CA PHE A 301 10.28 33.06 -6.75
C PHE A 301 10.93 34.24 -7.46
N ARG A 302 10.23 34.79 -8.45
CA ARG A 302 10.56 36.11 -9.01
C ARG A 302 9.89 37.17 -8.13
N ARG A 303 10.49 38.37 -8.05
CA ARG A 303 9.93 39.50 -7.29
C ARG A 303 8.47 39.78 -7.66
N GLU A 304 8.15 39.77 -8.95
CA GLU A 304 6.80 39.99 -9.48
C GLU A 304 5.77 38.94 -9.03
N SER A 305 6.22 37.73 -8.66
CA SER A 305 5.35 36.64 -8.21
C SER A 305 5.12 36.63 -6.70
N LEU A 306 5.71 37.58 -5.98
CA LEU A 306 5.57 37.74 -4.53
C LEU A 306 4.80 39.02 -4.24
N SER A 307 4.01 39.02 -3.18
CA SER A 307 3.51 40.29 -2.67
C SER A 307 4.68 41.15 -2.18
N GLU A 308 4.56 42.48 -2.29
CA GLU A 308 5.59 43.40 -1.79
C GLU A 308 5.91 43.12 -0.32
N LYS A 309 4.88 42.86 0.49
CA LYS A 309 5.01 42.49 1.90
C LYS A 309 5.86 41.24 2.10
N ASP A 310 5.66 40.18 1.31
CA ASP A 310 6.43 38.95 1.42
C ASP A 310 7.88 39.16 0.97
N PHE A 311 8.09 39.90 -0.13
CA PHE A 311 9.42 40.15 -0.68
C PHE A 311 10.26 41.04 0.27
N GLU A 312 9.69 42.13 0.77
CA GLU A 312 10.35 42.98 1.77
C GLU A 312 10.68 42.22 3.04
N TYR A 313 9.75 41.36 3.51
CA TYR A 313 9.97 40.51 4.67
C TYR A 313 11.21 39.62 4.47
N PHE A 314 11.38 39.01 3.30
CA PHE A 314 12.58 38.22 2.99
C PHE A 314 13.85 39.06 2.89
N LEU A 315 13.79 40.25 2.29
CA LEU A 315 14.95 41.14 2.25
C LEU A 315 15.37 41.59 3.66
N ARG A 316 14.43 41.80 4.59
CA ARG A 316 14.72 42.08 6.00
C ARG A 316 15.36 40.89 6.71
N LEU A 317 14.91 39.66 6.43
CA LEU A 317 15.52 38.45 7.00
C LEU A 317 16.94 38.22 6.48
N LEU A 318 17.20 38.64 5.24
CA LEU A 318 18.54 38.76 4.73
C LEU A 318 19.28 39.86 5.52
N LYS A 319 18.85 41.12 5.51
CA LYS A 319 19.58 42.27 6.10
C LYS A 319 19.84 42.14 7.63
N ARG A 320 21.11 42.11 8.08
CA ARG A 320 21.52 42.17 9.51
C ARG A 320 22.71 43.13 9.74
N LYS A 321 22.85 43.63 10.98
CA LYS A 321 23.72 44.77 11.39
C LYS A 321 25.25 44.55 11.35
N GLU A 322 25.73 43.30 11.34
CA GLU A 322 27.13 42.93 11.01
C GLU A 322 27.19 42.06 9.73
N GLY A 323 26.13 42.08 8.93
CA GLY A 323 25.98 41.22 7.75
C GLY A 323 24.91 40.14 7.90
N ILE A 324 24.45 39.68 6.74
CA ILE A 324 23.27 38.84 6.48
C ILE A 324 23.56 37.37 6.75
N SER A 325 23.03 36.79 7.84
CA SER A 325 23.17 35.35 8.14
C SER A 325 21.84 34.61 8.06
N ILE A 326 21.69 33.72 7.07
CA ILE A 326 20.64 32.69 7.02
C ILE A 326 21.27 31.34 7.35
N GLY A 327 21.23 30.96 8.63
CA GLY A 327 21.47 29.61 9.09
C GLY A 327 20.18 29.05 9.67
N ALA A 328 19.63 27.99 9.07
CA ALA A 328 18.56 27.22 9.68
C ALA A 328 19.18 26.28 10.73
N GLY A 329 19.25 26.75 11.97
CA GLY A 329 19.64 25.99 13.15
C GLY A 329 19.01 26.63 14.39
N VAL A 330 18.43 25.80 15.27
CA VAL A 330 17.89 26.26 16.56
C VAL A 330 19.08 26.60 17.45
N ARG A 331 19.19 27.84 17.91
CA ARG A 331 20.06 28.24 19.01
C ARG A 331 19.17 28.35 20.24
N THR A 332 19.29 27.43 21.19
CA THR A 332 18.66 27.55 22.51
C THR A 332 19.73 27.97 23.51
N TRP A 333 19.41 28.99 24.32
CA TRP A 333 20.04 29.18 25.61
C TRP A 333 19.15 28.49 26.63
N PHE A 334 19.68 27.46 27.29
CA PHE A 334 19.58 27.05 28.70
C PHE A 334 20.23 25.68 28.81
#